data_AF-A0A957ZXC7-F1
#
_entry.id   AF-A0A957ZXC7-F1
#
_cell.length_a   1.000
_cell.length_b   1.000
_cell.length_c   1.000
_cell.angle_alpha   90.00
_cell.angle_beta   90.00
_cell.angle_gamma   90.00
#
_symmetry.space_group_name_H-M   'P 1'
#
loop_
_entity.id
_entity.type
_entity.pdbx_description
1 polymer ?
#
loop_
_entity_poly.entity_id
_entity_poly.type
_entity_poly.pdbx_seq_one_letter_code
_entity_poly.pdbx_strand_id
1 'polypeptide(L)' 'MTKLITLTEPHSAAAEAYQSLRTNIEFSRLDTPLQTVLVAASDGDTDKSAALANLAVVMAR' A
#
# COMPACT_ATOMS: atom_id res chain seq x y z
N MET A 1 -6.28 17.03 -6.07
CA MET A 1 -6.06 16.12 -4.93
C MET A 1 -6.26 14.70 -5.42
N THR A 2 -5.27 13.81 -5.24
CA THR A 2 -5.37 12.41 -5.67
C THR A 2 -6.40 11.69 -4.81
N LYS A 3 -7.43 11.10 -5.45
CA LYS A 3 -8.47 10.33 -4.75
C LYS A 3 -7.91 8.95 -4.40
N LEU A 4 -7.69 8.68 -3.11
CA LEU A 4 -7.13 7.41 -2.64
C LEU A 4 -8.27 6.46 -2.26
N ILE A 5 -8.37 5.31 -2.94
CA ILE A 5 -9.46 4.34 -2.75
C ILE A 5 -9.52 3.82 -1.30
N THR A 6 -8.37 3.68 -0.65
CA THR A 6 -8.26 3.27 0.76
C THR A 6 -8.88 4.28 1.74
N LEU A 7 -8.99 5.55 1.35
CA LEU A 7 -9.69 6.59 2.10
C LEU A 7 -11.13 6.78 1.64
N THR A 8 -11.39 6.77 0.32
CA THR A 8 -12.71 7.10 -0.21
C THR A 8 -13.69 5.94 -0.15
N GLU A 9 -13.20 4.70 -0.27
CA GLU A 9 -14.00 3.47 -0.28
C GLU A 9 -13.28 2.38 0.53
N PRO A 10 -13.13 2.57 1.85
CA PRO A 10 -12.28 1.72 2.70
C PRO A 10 -12.74 0.26 2.81
N HIS A 11 -13.98 -0.04 2.44
CA HIS A 11 -14.56 -1.39 2.43
C HIS A 11 -14.65 -2.01 1.03
N SER A 12 -14.05 -1.37 0.02
CA SER A 12 -13.99 -1.90 -1.34
C SER A 12 -12.98 -3.05 -1.47
N ALA A 13 -13.16 -3.91 -2.47
CA ALA A 13 -12.22 -4.98 -2.78
C ALA A 13 -10.79 -4.46 -3.06
N ALA A 14 -10.69 -3.27 -3.68
CA ALA A 14 -9.40 -2.63 -3.92
C ALA A 14 -8.73 -2.19 -2.61
N ALA A 15 -9.47 -1.63 -1.65
CA ALA A 15 -8.94 -1.28 -0.34
C ALA A 15 -8.48 -2.52 0.45
N GLU A 16 -9.26 -3.60 0.42
CA GLU A 16 -8.90 -4.88 1.04
C GLU A 16 -7.64 -5.52 0.42
N ALA A 17 -7.40 -5.33 -0.88
CA ALA A 17 -6.17 -5.77 -1.52
C ALA A 17 -4.93 -5.04 -0.95
N TYR A 18 -5.02 -3.74 -0.68
CA TYR A 18 -3.94 -3.00 0.00
C TYR A 18 -3.75 -3.45 1.46
N GLN A 19 -4.83 -3.73 2.19
CA GLN A 19 -4.76 -4.27 3.55
C GLN A 19 -4.07 -5.65 3.58
N SER A 20 -4.43 -6.51 2.64
CA SER A 20 -3.80 -7.82 2.48
C SER A 20 -2.32 -7.68 2.15
N LEU A 21 -1.95 -6.75 1.26
CA LEU A 21 -0.56 -6.46 0.93
C LEU A 21 0.23 -5.96 2.14
N ARG A 22 -0.33 -5.06 2.96
CA ARG A 22 0.28 -4.61 4.22
C ARG A 22 0.62 -5.79 5.12
N THR A 23 -0.38 -6.63 5.38
CA THR A 23 -0.22 -7.83 6.21
C THR A 23 0.90 -8.74 5.68
N ASN A 24 0.94 -8.99 4.37
CA ASN A 24 2.00 -9.80 3.75
C ASN A 24 3.39 -9.16 3.90
N ILE A 25 3.50 -7.84 3.77
CA ILE A 25 4.76 -7.11 3.95
C ILE A 25 5.23 -7.20 5.41
N GLU A 26 4.34 -7.04 6.39
CA GLU A 26 4.66 -7.21 7.82
C GLU A 26 5.10 -8.64 8.14
N PHE A 27 4.37 -9.64 7.62
CA PHE A 27 4.72 -11.05 7.79
C PHE A 27 6.03 -11.45 7.11
N SER A 28 6.45 -10.74 6.05
CA SER A 28 7.74 -11.02 5.40
C SER A 28 8.96 -10.77 6.30
N ARG A 29 8.78 -10.03 7.41
CA ARG A 29 9.82 -9.70 8.38
C ARG A 29 9.34 -9.84 9.83
N LEU A 30 8.73 -10.97 10.17
CA LEU A 30 8.23 -11.24 11.52
C LEU A 30 9.24 -10.95 12.65
N ASP A 31 10.51 -11.33 12.44
CA ASP A 31 11.54 -11.22 13.48
C ASP A 31 12.22 -9.83 13.52
N THR A 32 12.00 -8.99 12.49
CA THR A 32 12.69 -7.70 12.37
C THR A 32 11.70 -6.60 12.00
N PRO A 33 11.50 -5.59 12.88
CA PRO A 33 10.58 -4.51 12.58
C PRO A 33 10.86 -3.86 11.23
N LEU A 34 9.83 -3.76 10.39
CA LEU A 34 9.91 -3.13 9.09
C LEU A 34 10.07 -1.61 9.26
N GLN A 35 11.24 -1.06 8.91
CA GLN A 35 11.51 0.38 9.04
C GLN A 35 11.34 1.15 7.72
N THR A 36 11.67 0.52 6.59
CA THR A 36 11.67 1.19 5.29
C THR A 36 11.42 0.18 4.17
N VAL A 37 10.60 0.57 3.19
CA VAL A 37 10.31 -0.21 1.99
C VAL A 37 10.53 0.65 0.75
N LEU A 38 11.33 0.16 -0.18
CA LEU A 38 11.46 0.74 -1.52
C LEU A 38 10.45 0.08 -2.45
N VAL A 39 9.64 0.89 -3.13
CA VAL A 39 8.70 0.43 -4.15
C VAL A 39 9.16 0.92 -5.52
N ALA A 40 9.32 0.00 -6.46
CA ALA A 40 9.72 0.26 -7.83
C ALA A 40 8.74 -0.43 -8.81
N ALA A 41 8.56 0.18 -9.97
CA ALA A 41 7.83 -0.40 -11.10
C ALA A 41 8.80 -0.46 -12.27
N SER A 42 8.71 -1.52 -13.09
CA SER A 42 9.51 -1.64 -14.32
C SER A 42 9.10 -0.63 -15.38
N ASP A 43 7.84 -0.17 -15.31
CA ASP A 43 7.20 0.62 -16.35
C ASP A 43 6.97 2.04 -15.81
N GLY A 44 7.14 3.04 -16.66
CA GLY A 44 7.07 4.46 -16.30
C GLY A 44 5.66 4.98 -16.00
N ASP A 45 4.71 4.10 -15.73
CA ASP A 45 3.29 4.43 -15.75
C ASP A 45 2.82 5.18 -14.49
N THR A 46 1.78 6.00 -14.70
CA THR A 46 1.30 7.07 -13.81
C THR A 46 0.71 6.56 -12.49
N ASP A 47 0.44 5.25 -12.41
CA ASP A 47 -0.29 4.65 -11.29
C ASP A 47 0.59 4.28 -10.10
N LYS A 48 1.92 4.34 -10.23
CA LYS A 48 2.85 4.04 -9.13
C LYS A 48 2.63 4.95 -7.92
N SER A 49 2.52 6.25 -8.14
CA SER A 49 2.36 7.24 -7.06
C SER A 49 1.04 7.05 -6.32
N ALA A 50 -0.05 6.72 -7.03
CA ALA A 50 -1.34 6.43 -6.45
C ALA A 50 -1.31 5.10 -5.65
N ALA A 51 -0.64 4.07 -6.18
CA ALA A 51 -0.46 2.81 -5.49
C ALA A 51 0.36 2.97 -4.20
N LEU A 52 1.48 3.70 -4.23
CA LEU A 52 2.27 4.02 -3.04
C LEU A 52 1.44 4.79 -2.02
N ALA A 53 0.66 5.79 -2.44
CA ALA A 53 -0.13 6.59 -1.51
C ALA A 53 -1.22 5.76 -0.82
N ASN A 54 -1.89 4.85 -1.54
CA ASN A 54 -2.85 3.94 -0.93
C ASN A 54 -2.18 2.95 0.03
N LEU A 55 -1.02 2.41 -0.35
CA LEU A 55 -0.23 1.54 0.53
C LEU A 55 0.21 2.28 1.81
N ALA A 56 0.66 3.53 1.68
CA ALA A 56 1.05 4.36 2.82
C ALA A 56 -0.13 4.63 3.77
N VAL A 57 -1.33 4.86 3.25
CA VAL A 57 -2.54 5.03 4.07
C VAL A 57 -2.82 3.79 4.92
N VAL A 58 -2.76 2.59 4.34
CA VAL A 58 -3.00 1.36 5.13
C VAL A 58 -1.86 1.07 6.10
N MET A 59 -0.61 1.40 5.76
CA MET A 59 0.55 1.25 6.66
C MET A 59 0.50 2.20 7.87
N ALA A 60 -0.16 3.35 7.74
CA ALA A 60 -0.28 4.34 8.82
C ALA A 60 -1.47 4.09 9.76
N ARG A 61 -2.37 3.16 9.41
CA ARG A 61 -3.55 2.80 10.21
C ARG A 61 -3.23 1.68 11.19
#